data_AF-A0A820GQE7-F1
#
_entry.id   AF-A0A820GQE7-F1
#
_cell.length_a   1.000
_cell.length_b   1.000
_cell.length_c   1.000
_cell.angle_alpha   90.00
_cell.angle_beta   90.00
_cell.angle_gamma   90.00
#
_symmetry.space_group_name_H-M   'P 1'
#
loop_
_entity.id
_entity.type
_entity.pdbx_description
1 polymer ?
#
loop_
_entity_poly.entity_id
_entity_poly.type
_entity_poly.pdbx_seq_one_letter_code
_entity_poly.pdbx_strand_id
1 'polypeptide(L)'
;YGLLGPSGCGKTTLLRCIVGRLELNQGEIIVFDKRPGTHGHGIPGRAVGYIPQETALYRNFSISEMLHHFGRLHNMKRREILSREEFLISFLDLPSKTKRVSQLSGGQQRRVSLACGLLQ
;
A
#
# COMPACT_ATOMS: atom_id res chain seq x y z
N TYR A 1 -15.59 4.99 -5.49
CA TYR A 1 -15.55 4.69 -6.94
C TYR A 1 -14.93 3.32 -7.16
N GLY A 2 -15.37 2.59 -8.18
CA GLY A 2 -14.78 1.31 -8.59
C GLY A 2 -14.52 1.31 -10.09
N LEU A 3 -13.34 0.86 -10.52
CA LEU A 3 -12.99 0.76 -11.93
C LEU A 3 -13.31 -0.65 -12.42
N LEU A 4 -14.33 -0.77 -13.27
CA LEU A 4 -14.89 -2.04 -13.74
C LEU A 4 -14.67 -2.20 -15.25
N GLY A 5 -14.41 -3.43 -15.69
CA GLY A 5 -14.20 -3.78 -17.09
C GLY A 5 -13.50 -5.13 -17.25
N PRO A 6 -13.49 -5.71 -18.47
CA PRO A 6 -12.91 -7.03 -18.72
C PRO A 6 -11.39 -7.07 -18.47
N SER A 7 -10.83 -8.26 -18.25
CA SER A 7 -9.37 -8.44 -18.17
C SER A 7 -8.70 -7.90 -19.44
N GLY A 8 -7.62 -7.14 -19.27
CA GLY A 8 -6.90 -6.52 -20.40
C GLY A 8 -7.38 -5.12 -20.83
N CYS A 9 -8.50 -4.60 -20.32
CA CYS A 9 -8.98 -3.26 -20.73
C CYS A 9 -8.18 -2.06 -20.16
N GLY A 10 -7.01 -2.29 -19.55
CA GLY A 10 -6.14 -1.21 -19.08
C GLY A 10 -6.39 -0.69 -17.66
N LYS A 11 -7.23 -1.34 -16.84
CA LYS A 11 -7.50 -0.90 -15.45
C LYS A 11 -6.25 -0.75 -14.59
N THR A 12 -5.40 -1.78 -14.60
CA THR A 12 -4.14 -1.78 -13.85
C THR A 12 -3.18 -0.74 -14.39
N THR A 13 -3.17 -0.52 -15.72
CA THR A 13 -2.39 0.54 -16.37
C THR A 13 -2.84 1.91 -15.89
N LEU A 14 -4.14 2.20 -15.91
CA LEU A 14 -4.69 3.46 -15.42
C LEU A 14 -4.37 3.70 -13.95
N LEU A 15 -4.54 2.69 -13.08
CA LEU A 15 -4.19 2.81 -11.66
C LEU A 15 -2.69 3.12 -11.48
N ARG A 16 -1.80 2.50 -12.25
CA ARG A 16 -0.36 2.80 -12.22
C ARG A 16 -0.06 4.24 -12.64
N CYS A 17 -0.78 4.79 -13.62
CA CYS A 17 -0.66 6.20 -13.98
C CYS A 17 -1.13 7.14 -12.86
N ILE A 18 -2.28 6.84 -12.24
CA ILE A 18 -2.81 7.62 -11.11
C ILE A 18 -1.82 7.67 -9.95
N VAL A 19 -1.16 6.54 -9.64
CA VAL A 19 -0.15 6.48 -8.57
C VAL A 19 1.25 6.91 -9.02
N GLY A 20 1.39 7.51 -10.20
CA GLY A 20 2.66 8.05 -10.71
C GLY A 20 3.74 6.99 -10.95
N ARG A 21 3.36 5.72 -11.17
CA ARG A 21 4.27 4.61 -11.49
C ARG A 21 4.37 4.31 -12.99
N LEU A 22 3.56 4.98 -13.81
CA LEU A 22 3.57 4.87 -15.26
C LEU A 22 3.21 6.23 -15.84
N GLU A 23 3.91 6.65 -16.89
CA GLU A 23 3.61 7.90 -17.60
C GLU A 23 2.47 7.69 -18.60
N LEU A 24 1.65 8.73 -18.78
CA LEU A 24 0.63 8.74 -19.83
C LEU A 24 1.26 9.06 -21.17
N ASN A 25 0.81 8.40 -22.23
CA ASN A 25 1.19 8.79 -23.59
C ASN A 25 0.53 10.11 -24.03
N GLN A 26 -0.73 10.33 -23.62
CA GLN A 26 -1.53 11.52 -23.95
C GLN A 26 -2.57 11.81 -22.85
N GLY A 27 -3.09 13.04 -22.84
CA GLY A 27 -4.07 13.51 -21.85
C GLY A 27 -3.42 13.93 -20.53
N GLU A 28 -4.24 14.09 -19.50
CA GLU A 28 -3.76 14.46 -18.17
C GLU A 28 -4.51 13.75 -17.03
N ILE A 29 -3.80 13.52 -15.93
CA ILE A 29 -4.35 13.06 -14.66
C ILE A 29 -3.98 14.10 -13.60
N ILE A 30 -4.97 14.56 -12.84
CA ILE A 30 -4.81 15.48 -11.72
C ILE A 30 -5.23 14.76 -10.44
N VAL A 31 -4.35 14.75 -9.44
CA VAL A 31 -4.61 14.20 -8.10
C VAL A 31 -4.14 15.25 -7.10
N PHE A 32 -4.99 15.64 -6.14
CA PHE A 32 -4.69 16.74 -5.21
C PHE A 32 -4.22 18.01 -5.93
N ASP A 33 -4.97 18.41 -6.96
CA ASP A 33 -4.76 19.62 -7.77
C ASP A 33 -3.44 19.70 -8.54
N LYS A 34 -2.69 18.60 -8.64
CA LYS A 34 -1.41 18.53 -9.36
C LYS A 34 -1.26 17.23 -10.13
N ARG A 35 -0.36 17.22 -11.11
CA ARG A 35 0.00 16.00 -11.85
C ARG A 35 0.85 15.08 -10.98
N PRO A 36 0.48 13.80 -10.78
CA PRO A 36 1.32 12.82 -10.11
C PRO A 36 2.72 12.72 -10.76
N GLY A 37 3.75 12.43 -9.96
CA GLY A 37 5.14 12.35 -10.42
C GLY A 37 5.88 13.69 -10.45
N THR A 38 5.18 14.82 -10.27
CA THR A 38 5.82 16.14 -10.14
C THR A 38 6.57 16.28 -8.81
N HIS A 39 7.62 17.10 -8.80
CA HIS A 39 8.45 17.32 -7.62
C HIS A 39 7.60 17.83 -6.43
N GLY A 40 7.73 17.15 -5.28
CA GLY A 40 7.00 17.50 -4.06
C GLY A 40 5.51 17.13 -4.03
N HIS A 41 4.98 16.41 -5.03
CA HIS A 41 3.57 15.97 -5.05
C HIS A 41 3.25 14.97 -3.93
N GLY A 42 4.18 14.07 -3.65
CA GLY A 42 3.96 12.95 -2.73
C GLY A 42 3.35 11.71 -3.40
N ILE A 43 3.19 11.72 -4.73
CA ILE A 43 2.87 10.57 -5.58
C ILE A 43 3.94 10.44 -6.69
N PRO A 44 4.56 9.26 -6.89
CA PRO A 44 4.48 8.08 -6.03
C PRO A 44 5.09 8.40 -4.65
N GLY A 45 4.47 7.93 -3.57
CA GLY A 45 4.94 8.26 -2.22
C GLY A 45 3.86 8.16 -1.16
N ARG A 46 3.87 9.11 -0.22
CA ARG A 46 3.03 9.05 0.98
C ARG A 46 1.58 9.50 0.81
N ALA A 47 1.27 10.22 -0.27
CA ALA A 47 -0.05 10.82 -0.41
C ALA A 47 -1.15 9.79 -0.73
N VAL A 48 -0.79 8.63 -1.31
CA VAL A 48 -1.75 7.57 -1.67
C VAL A 48 -1.19 6.20 -1.32
N GLY A 49 -1.95 5.42 -0.56
CA GLY A 49 -1.69 4.00 -0.34
C GLY A 49 -1.97 3.18 -1.59
N TYR A 50 -0.99 2.42 -2.08
CA TYR A 50 -1.13 1.56 -3.26
C TYR A 50 -0.73 0.12 -2.95
N ILE A 51 -1.66 -0.82 -3.21
CA ILE A 51 -1.46 -2.25 -2.99
C ILE A 51 -1.53 -2.93 -4.37
N PRO A 52 -0.40 -3.40 -4.92
CA PRO A 52 -0.40 -4.12 -6.18
C PRO A 52 -1.11 -5.47 -6.05
N GLN A 53 -1.47 -6.06 -7.19
CA GLN A 53 -2.18 -7.34 -7.26
C GLN A 53 -1.36 -8.48 -6.61
N GLU A 54 -0.05 -8.49 -6.81
CA GLU A 54 0.88 -9.37 -6.11
C GLU A 54 1.33 -8.71 -4.81
N THR A 55 1.09 -9.38 -3.69
CA THR A 55 1.40 -8.85 -2.37
C THR A 55 2.90 -8.97 -2.10
N ALA A 56 3.59 -7.85 -1.88
CA ALA A 56 5.02 -7.81 -1.55
C ALA A 56 5.29 -8.18 -0.08
N LEU A 57 4.73 -9.29 0.42
CA LEU A 57 4.92 -9.72 1.80
C LEU A 57 6.13 -10.65 1.95
N TYR A 58 7.04 -10.31 2.86
CA TYR A 58 8.14 -11.19 3.21
C TYR A 58 7.65 -12.32 4.12
N ARG A 59 7.63 -13.54 3.59
CA ARG A 59 7.09 -14.72 4.30
C ARG A 59 7.75 -15.01 5.64
N ASN A 60 9.03 -14.66 5.78
CA ASN A 60 9.80 -14.88 6.99
C ASN A 60 9.54 -13.83 8.07
N PHE A 61 8.91 -12.70 7.74
CA PHE A 61 8.63 -11.65 8.71
C PHE A 61 7.37 -11.98 9.51
N SER A 62 7.35 -11.54 10.76
CA SER A 62 6.13 -11.35 11.53
C SER A 62 5.32 -10.16 11.01
N ILE A 63 4.04 -10.07 11.37
CA ILE A 63 3.20 -8.91 11.03
C ILE A 63 3.82 -7.60 11.54
N SER A 64 4.36 -7.60 12.76
CA SER A 64 5.04 -6.44 13.35
C SER A 64 6.27 -6.04 12.54
N GLU A 65 7.15 -7.00 12.22
CA GLU A 65 8.34 -6.75 11.40
C GLU A 65 7.97 -6.23 10.00
N MET A 66 6.89 -6.75 9.42
CA MET A 66 6.38 -6.34 8.12
C MET A 66 5.94 -4.87 8.13
N LEU A 67 5.12 -4.48 9.11
CA LEU A 67 4.66 -3.09 9.26
C LEU A 67 5.82 -2.16 9.60
N HIS A 68 6.74 -2.58 10.48
CA HIS A 68 7.94 -1.81 10.79
C HIS A 68 8.85 -1.61 9.57
N HIS A 69 8.99 -2.62 8.72
CA HIS A 69 9.78 -2.53 7.50
C HIS A 69 9.19 -1.48 6.55
N PHE A 70 7.88 -1.56 6.27
CA PHE A 70 7.21 -0.58 5.40
C PHE A 70 7.22 0.82 5.99
N GLY A 71 7.01 0.97 7.30
CA GLY A 71 7.07 2.26 7.96
C GLY A 71 8.43 2.92 7.83
N ARG A 72 9.51 2.13 7.93
CA ARG A 72 10.88 2.62 7.70
C ARG A 72 11.14 3.00 6.24
N LEU A 73 10.68 2.21 5.27
CA LEU A 73 10.76 2.56 3.84
C LEU A 73 10.01 3.87 3.55
N HIS A 74 8.91 4.08 4.25
CA HIS A 74 8.16 5.32 4.20
C HIS A 74 8.76 6.42 5.07
N ASN A 75 9.94 6.29 5.68
CA ASN A 75 10.58 7.30 6.54
C ASN A 75 9.74 7.76 7.77
N MET A 76 8.88 6.89 8.31
CA MET A 76 8.09 7.17 9.52
C MET A 76 8.93 7.02 10.79
N LYS A 77 8.60 7.79 11.83
CA LYS A 77 9.26 7.66 13.13
C LYS A 77 8.79 6.37 13.82
N ARG A 78 9.67 5.74 14.62
CA ARG A 78 9.34 4.50 15.33
C ARG A 78 8.05 4.61 16.17
N ARG A 79 7.82 5.74 16.83
CA ARG A 79 6.60 5.96 17.65
C ARG A 79 5.33 6.01 16.79
N GLU A 80 5.40 6.63 15.61
CA GLU A 80 4.29 6.68 14.65
C GLU A 80 3.95 5.28 14.14
N ILE A 81 4.97 4.49 13.79
CA ILE A 81 4.79 3.12 13.34
C ILE A 81 4.09 2.28 14.42
N LEU A 82 4.55 2.34 15.67
CA LEU A 82 3.95 1.56 16.77
C LEU A 82 2.48 1.94 16.99
N SER A 83 2.17 3.24 17.00
CA SER A 83 0.79 3.71 17.17
C SER A 83 -0.10 3.28 16.00
N ARG A 84 0.40 3.36 14.76
CA ARG A 84 -0.35 2.92 13.56
C ARG A 84 -0.49 1.39 13.50
N GLU A 85 0.53 0.64 13.90
CA GLU A 85 0.51 -0.82 13.99
C GLU A 85 -0.61 -1.29 14.92
N GLU A 86 -0.68 -0.75 16.14
CA GLU A 86 -1.71 -1.11 17.12
C GLU A 86 -3.12 -0.83 16.57
N PHE A 87 -3.31 0.35 15.99
CA PHE A 87 -4.58 0.70 15.34
C PHE A 87 -4.93 -0.26 14.20
N LEU A 88 -4.00 -0.53 13.28
CA LEU A 88 -4.25 -1.34 12.08
C LEU A 88 -4.47 -2.82 12.39
N ILE A 89 -3.79 -3.36 13.41
CA ILE A 89 -4.03 -4.74 13.87
C ILE A 89 -5.46 -4.89 14.35
N SER A 90 -5.95 -3.93 15.14
CA SER A 90 -7.33 -3.95 15.63
C SER A 90 -8.33 -3.68 14.50
N PHE A 91 -8.12 -2.63 13.71
CA PHE A 91 -9.03 -2.19 12.67
C PHE A 91 -9.24 -3.23 11.56
N LEU A 92 -8.19 -3.98 11.21
CA LEU A 92 -8.24 -4.99 10.14
C LEU A 92 -8.40 -6.42 10.67
N ASP A 93 -8.65 -6.59 11.97
CA ASP A 93 -8.77 -7.90 12.62
C ASP A 93 -7.62 -8.84 12.19
N LEU A 94 -6.40 -8.36 12.45
CA LEU A 94 -5.18 -9.11 12.17
C LEU A 94 -4.88 -10.05 13.36
N PRO A 95 -4.31 -11.25 13.10
CA PRO A 95 -3.86 -12.12 14.17
C PRO A 95 -2.67 -11.48 14.92
N SER A 96 -2.21 -12.17 15.96
CA SER A 96 -1.07 -11.72 16.78
C SER A 96 0.07 -11.12 15.93
N LYS A 97 0.55 -9.95 16.35
CA LYS A 97 1.64 -9.23 15.68
C LYS A 97 2.93 -10.03 15.53
N THR A 98 3.13 -11.04 16.38
CA THR A 98 4.30 -11.93 16.36
C THR A 98 4.15 -13.10 15.37
N LYS A 99 2.95 -13.34 14.82
CA LYS A 99 2.71 -14.42 13.88
C LYS A 99 3.42 -14.13 12.55
N ARG A 100 4.08 -15.14 11.98
CA ARG A 100 4.79 -15.01 10.70
C ARG A 100 3.80 -14.96 9.54
N VAL A 101 4.15 -14.19 8.51
CA VAL A 101 3.37 -14.08 7.26
C VAL A 101 3.15 -15.44 6.61
N SER A 102 4.13 -16.34 6.66
CA SER A 102 4.01 -17.71 6.14
C SER A 102 2.92 -18.55 6.81
N GLN A 103 2.49 -18.19 8.02
CA GLN A 103 1.48 -18.90 8.82
C GLN A 103 0.07 -18.30 8.64
N LEU A 104 -0.08 -17.30 7.77
CA LEU A 104 -1.32 -16.58 7.53
C LEU A 104 -2.09 -17.22 6.36
N SER A 105 -3.41 -17.24 6.47
CA SER A 105 -4.27 -17.56 5.31
C SER A 105 -4.12 -16.51 4.21
N GLY A 106 -4.51 -16.82 2.97
CA GLY A 106 -4.48 -15.85 1.87
C GLY A 106 -5.29 -14.58 2.17
N GLY A 107 -6.44 -14.71 2.86
CA GLY A 107 -7.24 -13.58 3.32
C GLY A 107 -6.51 -12.72 4.37
N GLN A 108 -5.85 -13.35 5.34
CA GLN A 108 -5.03 -12.65 6.34
C GLN A 108 -3.84 -11.94 5.68
N GLN A 109 -3.16 -12.58 4.73
CA GLN A 109 -2.09 -11.95 3.94
C GLN A 109 -2.59 -10.71 3.18
N ARG A 110 -3.80 -10.78 2.60
CA ARG A 110 -4.42 -9.64 1.93
C ARG A 110 -4.70 -8.48 2.89
N ARG A 111 -5.17 -8.77 4.11
CA ARG A 111 -5.37 -7.73 5.14
C ARG A 111 -4.05 -7.15 5.67
N VAL A 112 -2.98 -7.94 5.81
CA VAL A 112 -1.64 -7.42 6.14
C VAL A 112 -1.11 -6.52 5.03
N SER A 113 -1.35 -6.88 3.76
CA SER A 113 -0.97 -6.03 2.61
C SER A 113 -1.73 -4.71 2.63
N LEU A 114 -3.02 -4.76 3.00
CA LEU A 114 -3.84 -3.57 3.23
C LEU A 114 -3.30 -2.71 4.36
N ALA A 115 -2.92 -3.32 5.48
CA ALA A 115 -2.30 -2.62 6.61
C ALA A 115 -1.02 -1.89 6.18
N CYS A 116 -0.16 -2.52 5.37
CA CYS A 116 1.05 -1.88 4.84
C CYS A 116 0.71 -0.65 3.97
N GLY A 117 -0.31 -0.75 3.12
CA GLY A 117 -0.76 0.37 2.28
C GLY A 117 -1.40 1.52 3.05
N LEU A 118 -2.00 1.24 4.21
CA LEU A 118 -2.66 2.19 5.11
C LEU A 118 -1.76 2.65 6.26
N LEU A 119 -0.48 2.27 6.29
CA LEU A 119 0.39 2.53 7.43
C LEU A 119 0.69 4.03 7.63
N GLN A 120 0.87 4.73 6.52
CA GLN A 120 1.16 6.15 6.45
C GLN A 120 -0.07 7.05 6.68
#